data_AF-A0A7K4HB16-F1
#
_entry.id   AF-A0A7K4HB16-F1
#
_cell.length_a   1.000
_cell.length_b   1.000
_cell.length_c   1.000
_cell.angle_alpha   90.00
_cell.angle_beta   90.00
_cell.angle_gamma   90.00
#
_symmetry.space_group_name_H-M   'P 1'
#
loop_
_entity.id
_entity.type
_entity.pdbx_description
1 polymer ?
#
loop_
_entity_poly.entity_id
_entity_poly.type
_entity_poly.pdbx_seq_one_letter_code
_entity_poly.pdbx_strand_id
1 'polypeptide(L)'
;MLFQLDPTIEFILWLILATVLVALILYIAVLLIASKTKASDKKFVIIILALIFVLILPIILGAVNSVLSVVGDLVAFSGSNHLTQLTPIIGFLLILVLAKFFISIPWDQAVWIALLTLFFLFLLYTMIPELYNFLGFGI
;
A
#
# COMPACT_ATOMS: atom_id res chain seq x y z
N MET A 1 28.20 -18.37 3.70
CA MET A 1 28.62 -17.30 2.75
C MET A 1 28.48 -17.75 1.28
N LEU A 2 27.48 -18.57 0.92
CA LEU A 2 27.29 -19.06 -0.47
C LEU A 2 26.08 -18.43 -1.19
N PHE A 3 25.30 -17.60 -0.50
CA PHE A 3 24.16 -16.87 -1.05
C PHE A 3 24.06 -15.46 -0.45
N GLN A 4 25.16 -14.72 -0.39
CA GLN A 4 25.06 -13.27 -0.23
C GLN A 4 24.64 -12.70 -1.57
N LEU A 5 23.32 -12.61 -1.77
CA LEU A 5 22.76 -11.87 -2.89
C LEU A 5 23.13 -10.39 -2.72
N ASP A 6 23.39 -9.73 -3.84
CA ASP A 6 23.57 -8.29 -3.85
C ASP A 6 22.29 -7.62 -3.29
N PRO A 7 22.40 -6.64 -2.37
CA PRO A 7 21.25 -5.95 -1.79
C PRO A 7 20.29 -5.36 -2.83
N THR A 8 20.80 -4.96 -4.00
CA THR A 8 20.01 -4.46 -5.13
C THR A 8 19.21 -5.58 -5.80
N ILE A 9 19.78 -6.78 -5.91
CA ILE A 9 19.09 -7.94 -6.46
C ILE A 9 17.99 -8.39 -5.49
N GLU A 10 18.31 -8.45 -4.19
CA GLU A 10 17.34 -8.71 -3.14
C GLU A 10 16.19 -7.67 -3.16
N PHE A 11 16.52 -6.39 -3.40
CA PHE A 11 15.53 -5.33 -3.57
C PHE A 11 14.53 -5.64 -4.68
N ILE A 12 15.04 -5.95 -5.87
CA ILE A 12 14.19 -6.19 -7.03
C ILE A 12 13.32 -7.42 -6.80
N LEU A 13 13.86 -8.49 -6.20
CA LEU A 13 13.10 -9.71 -5.93
C LEU A 13 11.95 -9.48 -4.95
N TRP A 14 12.18 -8.76 -3.84
CA TRP A 14 11.13 -8.43 -2.88
C TRP A 14 10.06 -7.52 -3.47
N LEU A 15 10.46 -6.52 -4.26
CA LEU A 15 9.53 -5.63 -4.95
C LEU A 15 8.61 -6.41 -5.90
N ILE A 16 9.17 -7.32 -6.70
CA ILE A 16 8.41 -8.17 -7.61
C ILE A 16 7.44 -9.06 -6.82
N LEU A 17 7.93 -9.73 -5.77
CA LEU A 17 7.11 -10.62 -4.96
C LEU A 17 5.92 -9.90 -4.32
N ALA A 18 6.15 -8.76 -3.67
CA ALA A 18 5.09 -7.95 -3.08
C ALA A 18 4.09 -7.45 -4.14
N THR A 19 4.58 -7.00 -5.29
CA THR A 19 3.72 -6.56 -6.39
C THR A 19 2.82 -7.70 -6.87
N VAL A 20 3.35 -8.91 -7.03
CA VAL A 20 2.57 -10.09 -7.43
C VAL A 20 1.50 -10.42 -6.39
N LEU A 21 1.86 -10.45 -5.10
CA LEU A 21 0.91 -10.75 -4.03
C LEU A 21 -0.22 -9.72 -3.97
N VAL A 22 0.12 -8.42 -3.99
CA VAL A 22 -0.87 -7.33 -3.96
C VAL A 22 -1.74 -7.33 -5.22
N ALA A 23 -1.18 -7.66 -6.39
CA ALA A 23 -1.95 -7.80 -7.62
C ALA A 23 -2.97 -8.95 -7.52
N LEU A 24 -2.59 -10.09 -6.94
CA LEU A 24 -3.49 -11.21 -6.71
C LEU A 24 -4.61 -10.83 -5.73
N ILE A 25 -4.27 -10.17 -4.63
CA ILE A 25 -5.25 -9.68 -3.64
C ILE A 25 -6.26 -8.75 -4.31
N LEU A 26 -5.79 -7.75 -5.05
CA LEU A 26 -6.65 -6.81 -5.75
C LEU A 26 -7.51 -7.51 -6.81
N TYR A 27 -6.93 -8.44 -7.56
CA TYR A 27 -7.67 -9.18 -8.58
C TYR A 27 -8.82 -9.99 -7.96
N ILE A 28 -8.55 -10.71 -6.87
CA ILE A 28 -9.56 -11.47 -6.14
C ILE A 28 -10.61 -10.52 -5.55
N ALA A 29 -10.20 -9.40 -4.95
CA ALA A 29 -11.13 -8.42 -4.39
C ALA A 29 -12.08 -7.86 -5.47
N VAL A 30 -11.55 -7.49 -6.65
CA VAL A 30 -12.37 -7.02 -7.78
C VAL A 30 -13.27 -8.14 -8.31
N LEU A 31 -12.77 -9.37 -8.39
CA LEU A 31 -13.54 -10.52 -8.87
C LEU A 31 -14.74 -10.82 -7.97
N LEU A 32 -14.55 -10.76 -6.65
CA LEU A 32 -15.57 -11.07 -5.65
C LEU A 32 -16.57 -9.94 -5.43
N ILE A 33 -16.10 -8.68 -5.43
CA ILE A 33 -16.93 -7.52 -5.07
C ILE A 33 -17.56 -6.86 -6.29
N ALA A 34 -16.81 -6.71 -7.39
CA ALA A 34 -17.29 -6.05 -8.60
C ALA A 34 -17.88 -7.07 -9.58
N SER A 35 -17.03 -7.83 -10.28
CA SER A 35 -17.43 -8.95 -11.13
C SER A 35 -16.21 -9.64 -11.78
N LYS A 36 -16.42 -10.87 -12.27
CA LYS A 36 -15.44 -11.59 -13.10
C LYS A 36 -15.07 -10.83 -14.38
N THR A 37 -16.05 -10.22 -15.05
CA THR A 37 -15.81 -9.44 -16.27
C THR A 37 -14.93 -8.24 -15.97
N LYS A 38 -15.22 -7.50 -14.90
CA LYS A 38 -14.44 -6.32 -14.51
C LYS A 38 -13.01 -6.67 -14.12
N ALA A 39 -12.82 -7.76 -13.36
CA ALA A 39 -11.50 -8.24 -12.98
C ALA A 39 -10.66 -8.61 -14.22
N SER A 40 -11.25 -9.31 -15.18
CA SER A 40 -10.58 -9.67 -16.44
C SER A 40 -10.25 -8.44 -17.28
N ASP A 41 -11.19 -7.52 -17.46
CA ASP A 41 -11.03 -6.32 -18.29
C ASP A 41 -9.96 -5.38 -17.72
N LYS A 42 -9.85 -5.31 -16.40
CA LYS A 42 -8.91 -4.44 -15.69
C LYS A 42 -7.66 -5.14 -15.18
N LYS A 43 -7.39 -6.39 -15.60
CA LYS A 43 -6.24 -7.18 -15.09
C LYS A 43 -4.89 -6.47 -15.16
N PHE A 44 -4.59 -5.80 -16.28
CA PHE A 44 -3.35 -5.05 -16.44
C PHE A 44 -3.32 -3.80 -15.56
N VAL A 45 -4.46 -3.12 -15.44
CA VAL A 45 -4.62 -1.96 -14.56
C VAL A 45 -4.42 -2.36 -13.11
N ILE A 46 -4.92 -3.52 -12.70
CA ILE A 46 -4.75 -4.09 -11.36
C ILE A 46 -3.27 -4.35 -11.05
N ILE A 47 -2.51 -4.90 -12.01
CA ILE A 47 -1.06 -5.12 -11.85
C ILE A 47 -0.33 -3.79 -11.69
N ILE A 48 -0.66 -2.78 -12.51
CA ILE A 48 -0.08 -1.43 -12.40
C ILE A 48 -0.45 -0.81 -11.03
N LEU A 49 -1.69 -0.97 -10.59
CA LEU A 49 -2.16 -0.47 -9.29
C LEU A 49 -1.39 -1.10 -8.14
N ALA A 50 -1.14 -2.42 -8.21
CA ALA A 50 -0.37 -3.15 -7.22
C ALA A 50 1.08 -2.63 -7.15
N LEU A 51 1.70 -2.38 -8.30
CA LEU A 51 3.04 -1.80 -8.35
C LEU A 51 3.06 -0.39 -7.72
N ILE A 52 2.05 0.44 -8.00
CA ILE A 52 1.90 1.77 -7.37
C ILE A 52 1.75 1.62 -5.85
N PHE A 53 0.93 0.67 -5.38
CA PHE A 53 0.72 0.45 -3.95
C PHE A 53 1.94 -0.10 -3.22
N VAL A 54 2.78 -0.88 -3.89
CA VAL A 54 4.00 -1.42 -3.27
C VAL A 54 5.16 -0.43 -3.36
N LEU A 55 5.30 0.29 -4.46
CA LEU A 55 6.46 1.16 -4.69
C LEU A 55 6.21 2.61 -4.28
N ILE A 56 5.12 3.20 -4.75
CA ILE A 56 4.88 4.65 -4.67
C ILE A 56 4.17 5.01 -3.37
N LEU A 57 3.16 4.23 -2.98
CA LEU A 57 2.34 4.52 -1.80
C LEU A 57 3.19 4.61 -0.51
N PRO A 58 4.16 3.72 -0.24
CA PRO A 58 5.06 3.85 0.91
C PRO A 58 5.80 5.18 0.97
N ILE A 59 6.38 5.60 -0.16
CA ILE A 59 7.13 6.85 -0.28
C ILE A 59 6.24 8.05 0.03
N ILE A 60 5.02 8.06 -0.52
CA ILE A 60 4.04 9.12 -0.24
C ILE A 60 3.67 9.13 1.25
N LEU A 61 3.43 7.97 1.86
CA LEU A 61 3.07 7.89 3.28
C LEU A 61 4.21 8.30 4.20
N GLY A 62 5.47 7.97 3.88
CA GLY A 62 6.63 8.45 4.61
C GLY A 62 6.79 9.98 4.55
N ALA A 63 6.56 10.57 3.38
CA ALA A 63 6.56 12.03 3.22
C ALA A 63 5.41 12.69 4.01
N VAL A 64 4.19 12.13 3.93
CA VAL A 64 3.04 12.60 4.71
C VAL A 64 3.32 12.52 6.20
N ASN A 65 3.85 11.39 6.68
CA ASN A 65 4.19 11.21 8.09
C ASN A 65 5.22 12.25 8.56
N SER A 66 6.28 12.47 7.77
CA SER A 66 7.28 13.50 8.06
C SER A 66 6.67 14.90 8.20
N VAL A 67 5.76 15.27 7.28
CA VAL A 67 5.07 16.57 7.34
C VAL A 67 4.15 16.65 8.56
N LEU A 68 3.37 15.60 8.84
CA LEU A 68 2.50 15.53 10.02
C LEU A 68 3.30 15.56 11.32
N SER A 69 4.49 14.97 11.33
CA SER A 69 5.40 15.02 12.47
C SER A 69 5.83 16.45 12.75
N VAL A 70 6.37 17.15 11.75
CA VAL A 70 6.82 18.55 11.89
C VAL A 70 5.68 19.47 12.34
N VAL A 71 4.52 19.37 11.68
CA VAL A 71 3.35 20.19 12.05
C VAL A 71 2.85 19.83 13.45
N GLY A 72 2.79 18.55 13.77
CA GLY A 72 2.35 18.07 15.08
C GLY A 72 3.26 18.56 16.20
N ASP A 73 4.59 18.54 16.02
CA ASP A 73 5.54 19.00 17.03
C ASP A 73 5.47 20.53 17.25
N LEU A 74 5.20 21.30 16.19
CA LEU A 74 5.00 22.76 16.29
C LEU A 74 3.71 23.13 17.05
N VAL A 75 2.67 22.32 16.92
CA VAL A 75 1.35 22.56 17.54
C VAL A 75 1.24 21.86 18.90
N ALA A 76 2.11 20.89 19.19
CA ALA A 76 2.01 20.08 20.39
C ALA A 76 2.25 20.85 21.69
N PHE A 77 2.90 22.04 21.67
CA PHE A 77 3.26 22.93 22.79
C PHE A 77 3.94 22.25 24.01
N SER A 78 3.30 21.26 24.65
CA SER A 78 3.82 20.41 25.73
C SER A 78 3.27 18.96 25.73
N GLY A 79 2.51 18.55 24.71
CA GLY A 79 1.87 17.23 24.61
C GLY A 79 2.54 16.28 23.62
N SER A 80 2.02 15.06 23.52
CA SER A 80 2.46 14.09 22.50
C SER A 80 1.85 14.40 21.13
N ASN A 81 2.66 14.26 20.08
CA ASN A 81 2.23 14.41 18.71
C ASN A 81 1.36 13.21 18.27
N HIS A 82 0.04 13.43 18.19
CA HIS A 82 -0.91 12.43 17.71
C HIS A 82 -1.25 12.57 16.22
N LEU A 83 -0.77 13.61 15.53
CA LEU A 83 -1.10 13.84 14.12
C LEU A 83 -0.56 12.73 13.21
N THR A 84 0.59 12.16 13.56
CA THR A 84 1.20 11.04 12.82
C THR A 84 0.30 9.80 12.78
N GLN A 85 -0.64 9.64 13.73
CA GLN A 85 -1.63 8.55 13.76
C GLN A 85 -2.65 8.64 12.62
N LEU A 86 -2.74 9.77 11.91
CA LEU A 86 -3.58 9.92 10.72
C LEU A 86 -2.96 9.31 9.46
N THR A 87 -1.66 8.96 9.46
CA THR A 87 -0.96 8.40 8.29
C THR A 87 -1.67 7.19 7.68
N PRO A 88 -2.13 6.17 8.47
CA PRO A 88 -2.84 5.03 7.91
C PRO A 88 -4.19 5.41 7.29
N ILE A 89 -4.88 6.42 7.85
CA ILE A 89 -6.15 6.92 7.30
C ILE A 89 -5.90 7.57 5.93
N ILE A 90 -4.83 8.35 5.79
CA ILE A 90 -4.44 8.92 4.50
C ILE A 90 -4.08 7.82 3.50
N GLY A 91 -3.38 6.77 3.93
CA GLY A 91 -3.10 5.59 3.12
C GLY A 91 -4.35 4.89 2.61
N PHE A 92 -5.33 4.69 3.49
CA PHE A 92 -6.64 4.17 3.11
C PHE A 92 -7.32 5.04 2.04
N LEU A 93 -7.37 6.36 2.25
CA LEU A 93 -8.01 7.29 1.32
C LEU A 93 -7.34 7.30 -0.05
N LEU A 94 -6.01 7.21 -0.10
CA LEU A 94 -5.26 7.10 -1.36
C LEU A 94 -5.58 5.81 -2.09
N ILE A 95 -5.55 4.66 -1.40
CA ILE A 95 -5.94 3.36 -1.98
C ILE A 95 -7.37 3.43 -2.52
N LEU A 96 -8.30 3.99 -1.75
CA LEU A 96 -9.70 4.13 -2.12
C LEU A 96 -9.88 4.93 -3.41
N VAL A 97 -9.27 6.12 -3.49
CA VAL A 97 -9.33 6.99 -4.66
C VAL A 97 -8.71 6.30 -5.88
N LEU A 98 -7.52 5.70 -5.72
CA LEU A 98 -6.85 5.01 -6.81
C LEU A 98 -7.66 3.81 -7.32
N ALA A 99 -8.17 2.96 -6.43
CA ALA A 99 -9.02 1.82 -6.79
C ALA A 99 -10.30 2.28 -7.50
N LYS A 100 -10.96 3.31 -6.97
CA LYS A 100 -12.19 3.90 -7.54
C LYS A 100 -11.97 4.33 -9.00
N PHE A 101 -10.95 5.14 -9.27
CA PHE A 101 -10.75 5.73 -10.59
C PHE A 101 -10.11 4.78 -11.59
N PHE A 102 -9.08 4.03 -11.20
CA PHE A 102 -8.38 3.13 -12.13
C PHE A 102 -9.22 1.91 -12.50
N ILE A 103 -9.90 1.31 -11.53
CA ILE A 103 -10.75 0.13 -11.76
C ILE A 103 -12.11 0.55 -12.31
N SER A 104 -12.55 1.80 -12.10
CA SER A 104 -13.81 2.35 -12.61
C SER A 104 -15.02 1.56 -12.09
N ILE A 105 -15.18 1.57 -10.76
CA ILE A 105 -16.22 0.86 -10.00
C ILE A 105 -16.98 1.86 -9.11
N PRO A 106 -18.23 1.63 -8.69
CA PRO A 106 -18.93 2.53 -7.78
C PRO A 106 -18.27 2.61 -6.39
N TRP A 107 -18.58 3.67 -5.63
CA TRP A 107 -17.88 4.01 -4.37
C TRP A 107 -18.09 2.97 -3.27
N ASP A 108 -19.29 2.41 -3.19
CA ASP A 108 -19.65 1.30 -2.30
C ASP A 108 -18.69 0.11 -2.46
N GLN A 109 -18.43 -0.31 -3.70
CA GLN A 109 -17.51 -1.41 -4.01
C GLN A 109 -16.06 -1.01 -3.77
N ALA A 110 -15.68 0.22 -4.13
CA ALA A 110 -14.32 0.71 -3.96
C ALA A 110 -13.87 0.75 -2.49
N VAL A 111 -14.78 1.10 -1.57
CA VAL A 111 -14.51 1.08 -0.12
C VAL A 111 -14.12 -0.32 0.34
N TRP A 112 -14.89 -1.34 -0.03
CA TRP A 112 -14.59 -2.72 0.37
C TRP A 112 -13.28 -3.24 -0.23
N ILE A 113 -13.02 -2.93 -1.50
CA ILE A 113 -11.76 -3.31 -2.17
C ILE A 113 -10.58 -2.61 -1.49
N ALA A 114 -10.70 -1.32 -1.17
CA ALA A 114 -9.65 -0.57 -0.51
C ALA A 114 -9.37 -1.07 0.92
N LEU A 115 -10.41 -1.39 1.69
CA LEU A 115 -10.28 -1.97 3.02
C LEU A 115 -9.59 -3.33 2.99
N LEU A 116 -10.01 -4.23 2.09
CA LEU A 116 -9.36 -5.53 1.91
C LEU A 116 -7.90 -5.36 1.51
N THR A 117 -7.63 -4.47 0.54
CA THR A 117 -6.26 -4.23 0.07
C THR A 117 -5.38 -3.70 1.19
N LEU A 118 -5.84 -2.71 1.96
CA LEU A 118 -5.12 -2.18 3.12
C LEU A 118 -4.87 -3.25 4.18
N PHE A 119 -5.88 -4.06 4.49
CA PHE A 119 -5.78 -5.13 5.46
C PHE A 119 -4.71 -6.16 5.06
N PHE A 120 -4.73 -6.62 3.80
CA PHE A 120 -3.73 -7.57 3.33
C PHE A 120 -2.34 -6.95 3.13
N LEU A 121 -2.23 -5.68 2.75
CA LEU A 121 -0.96 -4.95 2.74
C LEU A 121 -0.36 -4.90 4.15
N PHE A 122 -1.17 -4.62 5.16
CA PHE A 122 -0.74 -4.62 6.56
C PHE A 122 -0.27 -6.00 7.00
N LEU A 123 -1.00 -7.07 6.67
CA LEU A 123 -0.58 -8.45 6.95
C LEU A 123 0.74 -8.79 6.25
N LEU A 124 0.89 -8.41 4.98
CA LEU A 124 2.09 -8.66 4.19
C LEU A 124 3.31 -7.99 4.81
N TYR A 125 3.18 -6.72 5.23
CA TYR A 125 4.27 -6.01 5.89
C TYR A 125 4.59 -6.53 7.30
N THR A 126 3.59 -7.04 8.02
CA THR A 126 3.80 -7.62 9.36
C THR A 126 4.44 -9.01 9.28
N MET A 127 4.02 -9.84 8.33
CA MET A 127 4.49 -11.22 8.18
C MET A 127 5.84 -11.31 7.47
N ILE A 128 6.22 -10.29 6.70
CA ILE A 128 7.50 -10.21 6.01
C ILE A 128 8.20 -8.92 6.45
N PRO A 129 8.84 -8.92 7.64
CA PRO A 129 9.49 -7.73 8.21
C PRO A 129 10.60 -7.18 7.31
N GLU A 130 11.25 -8.04 6.53
CA GLU A 130 12.23 -7.65 5.52
C GLU A 130 11.61 -6.67 4.52
N LEU A 131 10.36 -6.92 4.08
CA LEU A 131 9.60 -6.06 3.18
C LEU A 131 9.19 -4.73 3.84
N TYR A 132 8.95 -4.73 5.15
CA TYR A 132 8.66 -3.53 5.93
C TYR A 132 9.91 -2.63 6.12
N ASN A 133 11.03 -3.22 6.54
CA ASN A 133 12.31 -2.53 6.69
C ASN A 133 12.81 -2.00 5.34
N PHE A 134 12.59 -2.78 4.29
CA PHE A 134 12.94 -2.47 2.92
C PHE A 134 12.22 -1.25 2.32
N LEU A 135 10.94 -1.05 2.65
CA LEU A 135 10.16 0.10 2.19
C LEU A 135 10.45 1.39 2.99
N GLY A 136 11.44 1.37 3.89
CA GLY A 136 11.90 2.54 4.63
C GLY A 136 11.03 2.91 5.83
N PHE A 137 10.20 1.97 6.33
CA PHE A 137 9.41 2.18 7.55
C PHE A 137 10.08 1.65 8.83
N GLY A 138 11.14 0.84 8.69
CA GLY A 138 11.99 0.44 9.80
C GLY A 138 12.90 1.60 10.18
N ILE A 139 12.48 2.37 11.20
CA ILE A 139 13.38 3.22 11.99
C ILE A 139 13.97 2.36 13.10
#